data_AF-A0A6J8DHA7-F1
#
_entry.id   AF-A0A6J8DHA7-F1
#
_cell.length_a   1.000
_cell.length_b   1.000
_cell.length_c   1.000
_cell.angle_alpha   90.00
_cell.angle_beta   90.00
_cell.angle_gamma   90.00
#
_symmetry.space_group_name_H-M   'P 1'
#
loop_
_entity.id
_entity.type
_entity.pdbx_description
1 polymer ?
#
loop_
_entity_poly.entity_id
_entity_poly.type
_entity_poly.pdbx_seq_one_letter_code
_entity_poly.pdbx_strand_id
1 'polypeptide(L)'
;MYRGGDYPYTTALALIEAYVHYQSLNIYLLISRNMIISMRYLLYALVFSSATSTSDEKLSWKLETVPAVFGEDIHLTCFIPNYANRAKMNRRWSLGINIHGITLNGVSKYPNKYSEHMDEKKGVSTLRIHNFSLHDVNTIYECAYGFSIDRKFLNLSKIKFENHPQSLLKASVETDKECTCRGNVTLENVFPQPDCKSTFNKKDITLSSLQNETEKHGLFFTSEIKLFYTHRGGVETGQLIVVCDVGSKRFVVVNETMNCAPKGTTKSNIDIKRIAGIISVCVVMSIPFLCFMCVLSKNDKKKLTAFLQKFYKKNRKGSENSLQKLQKRDEEIALQNNNEGVT
;
A
#
# COMPACT_ATOMS: atom_id res chain seq x y z
N MET A 1 -105.39 27.94 57.92
CA MET A 1 -104.52 26.89 58.51
C MET A 1 -103.54 26.43 57.45
N TYR A 2 -102.30 26.93 57.47
CA TYR A 2 -101.21 26.42 56.63
C TYR A 2 -100.43 25.38 57.43
N ARG A 3 -100.42 24.12 56.98
CA ARG A 3 -99.47 23.11 57.44
C ARG A 3 -98.18 23.28 56.63
N GLY A 4 -97.24 24.04 57.18
CA GLY A 4 -95.84 24.01 56.78
C GLY A 4 -95.08 23.11 57.74
N GLY A 5 -94.38 22.11 57.22
CA GLY A 5 -93.54 21.23 58.01
C GLY A 5 -93.01 20.08 57.16
N ASP A 6 -91.69 19.95 57.13
CA ASP A 6 -90.92 18.73 56.84
C ASP A 6 -90.72 18.29 55.38
N TYR A 7 -89.95 19.08 54.61
CA TYR A 7 -89.36 18.63 53.33
C TYR A 7 -87.86 18.94 53.04
N PRO A 8 -87.01 19.47 53.94
CA PRO A 8 -85.60 19.71 53.58
C PRO A 8 -84.68 18.47 53.73
N TYR A 9 -85.06 17.47 54.52
CA TYR A 9 -84.17 16.34 54.84
C TYR A 9 -84.14 15.24 53.77
N THR A 10 -85.27 14.95 53.12
CA THR A 10 -85.35 13.90 52.09
C THR A 10 -84.58 14.27 50.84
N THR A 11 -84.63 15.54 50.44
CA THR A 11 -83.91 16.05 49.27
C THR A 11 -82.40 16.09 49.49
N ALA A 12 -81.96 16.43 50.70
CA ALA A 12 -80.54 16.43 51.05
C ALA A 12 -79.94 15.00 51.06
N LEU A 13 -80.69 14.02 51.59
CA LEU A 13 -80.25 12.62 51.60
C LEU A 13 -80.14 12.05 50.18
N ALA A 14 -81.12 12.32 49.32
CA ALA A 14 -81.10 11.89 47.92
C ALA A 14 -79.92 12.49 47.14
N LEU A 15 -79.53 13.73 47.42
CA LEU A 15 -78.35 14.36 46.81
C LEU A 15 -77.04 13.74 47.29
N ILE A 16 -76.94 13.37 48.57
CA ILE A 16 -75.77 12.67 49.11
C ILE A 16 -75.64 11.27 48.49
N GLU A 17 -76.73 10.51 48.39
CA GLU A 17 -76.73 9.19 47.74
C GLU A 17 -76.34 9.29 46.27
N ALA A 18 -76.90 10.25 45.52
CA ALA A 18 -76.53 10.49 44.13
C ALA A 18 -75.05 10.86 43.97
N TYR A 19 -74.51 11.68 44.88
CA TYR A 19 -73.10 12.05 44.87
C TYR A 19 -72.18 10.87 45.17
N VAL A 20 -72.54 10.02 46.14
CA VAL A 20 -71.78 8.80 46.46
C VAL A 20 -71.78 7.84 45.27
N HIS A 21 -72.94 7.60 44.64
CA HIS A 21 -73.02 6.77 43.44
C HIS A 21 -72.19 7.31 42.26
N TYR A 22 -72.19 8.63 42.06
CA TYR A 22 -71.37 9.27 41.03
C TYR A 22 -69.87 9.09 41.28
N GLN A 23 -69.43 9.26 42.54
CA GLN A 23 -68.02 9.05 42.92
C GLN A 23 -67.61 7.58 42.75
N SER A 24 -68.45 6.62 43.16
CA SER A 24 -68.19 5.20 42.96
C SER A 24 -68.08 4.82 41.48
N LEU A 25 -68.93 5.39 40.61
CA LEU A 25 -68.88 5.15 39.16
C LEU A 25 -67.58 5.69 38.55
N ASN A 26 -67.15 6.89 38.92
CA ASN A 26 -65.89 7.47 38.44
C ASN A 26 -64.67 6.65 38.85
N ILE A 27 -64.64 6.13 40.08
CA ILE A 27 -63.56 5.24 40.55
C ILE A 27 -63.55 3.95 39.72
N TYR A 28 -64.72 3.35 39.46
CA TYR A 28 -64.82 2.13 38.67
C TYR A 28 -64.32 2.33 37.23
N LEU A 29 -64.68 3.45 36.59
CA LEU A 29 -64.20 3.81 35.25
C LEU A 29 -62.70 4.06 35.19
N LEU A 30 -62.10 4.61 36.26
CA LEU A 30 -60.66 4.81 36.34
C LEU A 30 -59.90 3.48 36.47
N ILE A 31 -60.42 2.56 37.31
CA ILE A 31 -59.86 1.22 37.49
C ILE A 31 -59.96 0.41 36.19
N SER A 32 -61.11 0.43 35.51
CA SER A 32 -61.30 -0.30 34.27
C SER A 32 -60.39 0.22 33.15
N ARG A 33 -60.19 1.54 33.06
CA ARG A 33 -59.26 2.15 32.10
C ARG A 33 -57.81 1.72 32.35
N ASN A 34 -57.37 1.71 33.61
CA ASN A 34 -56.03 1.26 33.97
C ASN A 34 -55.83 -0.25 33.73
N MET A 35 -56.84 -1.08 34.01
CA MET A 35 -56.79 -2.51 33.70
C MET A 35 -56.67 -2.79 32.19
N ILE A 36 -57.43 -2.07 31.36
CA ILE A 36 -57.35 -2.21 29.89
C ILE A 36 -55.95 -1.82 29.38
N ILE A 37 -55.36 -0.75 29.91
CA ILE A 37 -54.00 -0.33 29.55
C ILE A 37 -52.98 -1.40 29.96
N SER A 38 -53.04 -1.89 31.20
CA SER A 38 -52.14 -2.96 31.68
C SER A 38 -52.28 -4.26 30.90
N MET A 39 -53.50 -4.67 30.55
CA MET A 39 -53.73 -5.85 29.70
C MET A 39 -53.13 -5.67 28.31
N ARG A 40 -53.20 -4.47 27.72
CA ARG A 40 -52.55 -4.20 26.42
C ARG A 40 -51.02 -4.33 26.53
N TYR A 41 -50.40 -3.78 27.58
CA TYR A 41 -48.97 -3.93 27.81
C TYR A 41 -48.55 -5.38 28.02
N LEU A 42 -49.34 -6.17 28.77
CA LEU A 42 -49.10 -7.60 28.96
C LEU A 42 -49.22 -8.36 27.63
N LEU A 43 -50.21 -8.02 26.80
CA LEU A 43 -50.39 -8.63 25.47
C LEU A 43 -49.21 -8.30 24.55
N TYR A 44 -48.74 -7.05 24.55
CA TYR A 44 -47.52 -6.67 23.83
C TYR A 44 -46.32 -7.46 24.35
N ALA A 45 -46.11 -7.53 25.66
CA ALA A 45 -45.00 -8.29 26.24
C ALA A 45 -45.06 -9.79 25.88
N LEU A 46 -46.25 -10.40 25.87
CA LEU A 46 -46.46 -11.81 25.48
C LEU A 46 -46.23 -12.05 23.98
N VAL A 47 -46.65 -11.13 23.11
CA VAL A 47 -46.37 -11.18 21.66
C VAL A 47 -44.86 -11.01 21.39
N PHE A 48 -44.15 -10.21 22.20
CA PHE A 48 -42.71 -10.02 22.05
C PHE A 48 -41.87 -11.17 22.66
N SER A 49 -42.36 -11.85 23.69
CA SER A 49 -41.62 -12.94 24.37
C SER A 49 -41.82 -14.32 23.73
N SER A 50 -42.82 -14.50 22.89
CA SER A 50 -43.00 -15.73 22.08
C SER A 50 -42.10 -15.78 20.83
N ALA A 51 -41.29 -14.74 20.58
CA ALA A 51 -40.35 -14.68 19.46
C ALA A 51 -38.92 -15.17 19.78
N THR A 52 -38.68 -15.79 20.94
CA THR A 52 -37.35 -16.28 21.31
C THR A 52 -37.22 -17.80 21.20
N SER A 53 -36.41 -18.21 20.23
CA SER A 53 -35.64 -19.46 20.16
C SER A 53 -36.32 -20.73 19.60
N THR A 54 -36.68 -20.70 18.32
CA THR A 54 -36.05 -21.67 17.42
C THR A 54 -34.75 -21.05 16.94
N SER A 55 -33.69 -21.84 16.81
CA SER A 55 -32.52 -21.46 16.03
C SER A 55 -32.93 -21.36 14.57
N ASP A 56 -33.73 -20.35 14.25
CA ASP A 56 -33.95 -19.92 12.89
C ASP A 56 -32.57 -19.62 12.37
N GLU A 57 -32.06 -20.51 11.51
CA GLU A 57 -30.93 -20.23 10.67
C GLU A 57 -31.16 -18.80 10.15
N LYS A 58 -30.30 -17.87 10.56
CA LYS A 58 -30.42 -16.48 10.17
C LYS A 58 -29.74 -16.33 8.83
N LEU A 59 -30.30 -15.47 7.98
CA LEU A 59 -29.61 -15.01 6.78
C LEU A 59 -28.19 -14.62 7.19
N SER A 60 -27.19 -15.13 6.47
CA SER A 60 -25.80 -14.83 6.81
C SER A 60 -24.93 -14.79 5.57
N TRP A 61 -24.03 -13.82 5.48
CA TRP A 61 -23.05 -13.76 4.39
C TRP A 61 -21.61 -13.80 4.88
N LYS A 62 -20.72 -14.28 4.02
CA LYS A 62 -19.26 -14.32 4.24
C LYS A 62 -18.48 -14.00 2.97
N LEU A 63 -17.24 -13.55 3.12
CA LEU A 63 -16.26 -13.51 2.04
C LEU A 63 -15.83 -14.96 1.73
N GLU A 64 -16.02 -15.40 0.49
CA GLU A 64 -15.65 -16.74 0.03
C GLU A 64 -14.23 -16.78 -0.55
N THR A 65 -13.85 -15.75 -1.33
CA THR A 65 -12.49 -15.66 -1.89
C THR A 65 -11.49 -15.23 -0.82
N VAL A 66 -10.62 -16.15 -0.39
CA VAL A 66 -9.53 -15.89 0.58
C VAL A 66 -8.22 -16.48 0.03
N PRO A 67 -7.14 -15.70 -0.14
CA PRO A 67 -7.08 -14.25 0.08
C PRO A 67 -7.85 -13.46 -0.99
N ALA A 68 -8.34 -12.27 -0.63
CA ALA A 68 -8.90 -11.32 -1.58
C ALA A 68 -7.76 -10.57 -2.30
N VAL A 69 -7.60 -10.82 -3.60
CA VAL A 69 -6.53 -10.20 -4.40
C VAL A 69 -7.07 -8.93 -5.07
N PHE A 70 -6.42 -7.79 -4.86
CA PHE A 70 -6.76 -6.55 -5.56
C PHE A 70 -6.50 -6.67 -7.07
N GLY A 71 -7.42 -6.12 -7.87
CA GLY A 71 -7.42 -6.23 -9.32
C GLY A 71 -8.10 -7.49 -9.86
N GLU A 72 -8.37 -8.48 -9.00
CA GLU A 72 -9.05 -9.72 -9.36
C GLU A 72 -10.51 -9.72 -8.91
N ASP A 73 -11.24 -10.76 -9.33
CA ASP A 73 -12.63 -10.92 -8.95
C ASP A 73 -12.75 -11.66 -7.62
N ILE A 74 -13.58 -11.14 -6.72
CA ILE A 74 -13.87 -11.78 -5.43
C ILE A 74 -15.35 -12.14 -5.30
N HIS A 75 -15.65 -13.10 -4.43
CA HIS A 75 -17.00 -13.58 -4.17
C HIS A 75 -17.40 -13.36 -2.72
N LEU A 76 -18.57 -12.73 -2.52
CA LEU A 76 -19.30 -12.72 -1.27
C LEU A 76 -20.48 -13.67 -1.39
N THR A 77 -20.68 -14.52 -0.39
CA THR A 77 -21.70 -15.57 -0.46
C THR A 77 -22.65 -15.44 0.71
N CYS A 78 -23.94 -15.39 0.40
CA CYS A 78 -25.04 -15.24 1.32
C CYS A 78 -25.91 -16.51 1.35
N PHE A 79 -26.04 -17.08 2.54
CA PHE A 79 -26.83 -18.27 2.82
C PHE A 79 -28.24 -17.85 3.22
N ILE A 80 -29.22 -18.27 2.41
CA ILE A 80 -30.65 -18.01 2.58
C ILE A 80 -31.31 -19.27 3.15
N PRO A 81 -31.57 -19.30 4.47
CA PRO A 81 -32.10 -20.47 5.12
C PRO A 81 -33.55 -20.71 4.73
N ASN A 82 -33.93 -21.99 4.67
CA ASN A 82 -35.27 -22.44 4.29
C ASN A 82 -35.74 -21.86 2.94
N TYR A 83 -34.82 -21.65 1.98
CA TYR A 83 -35.14 -21.07 0.67
C TYR A 83 -36.31 -21.78 -0.03
N ALA A 84 -36.33 -23.13 0.01
CA ALA A 84 -37.39 -23.95 -0.61
C ALA A 84 -38.80 -23.72 -0.04
N ASN A 85 -38.91 -23.30 1.23
CA ASN A 85 -40.18 -23.12 1.93
C ASN A 85 -40.68 -21.67 1.89
N ARG A 86 -39.86 -20.72 1.44
CA ARG A 86 -40.24 -19.32 1.31
C ARG A 86 -40.76 -19.07 -0.11
N ALA A 87 -41.88 -18.35 -0.24
CA ALA A 87 -42.30 -17.79 -1.53
C ALA A 87 -41.11 -17.04 -2.18
N LYS A 88 -41.06 -16.97 -3.52
CA LYS A 88 -40.00 -16.24 -4.24
C LYS A 88 -40.01 -14.76 -3.80
N MET A 89 -39.20 -14.45 -2.80
CA MET A 89 -39.07 -13.11 -2.23
C MET A 89 -38.00 -12.35 -2.99
N ASN A 90 -38.07 -11.02 -2.91
CA ASN A 90 -37.04 -10.17 -3.47
C ASN A 90 -35.71 -10.38 -2.73
N ARG A 91 -34.65 -10.54 -3.50
CA ARG A 91 -33.27 -10.66 -3.06
C ARG A 91 -32.48 -9.43 -3.47
N ARG A 92 -31.65 -8.91 -2.57
CA ARG A 92 -30.91 -7.67 -2.83
C ARG A 92 -29.52 -7.72 -2.19
N TRP A 93 -28.54 -7.22 -2.92
CA TRP A 93 -27.26 -6.81 -2.36
C TRP A 93 -27.13 -5.31 -2.35
N SER A 94 -26.62 -4.75 -1.26
CA SER A 94 -26.39 -3.31 -1.10
C SER A 94 -25.02 -3.01 -0.50
N LEU A 95 -24.50 -1.81 -0.79
CA LEU A 95 -23.18 -1.35 -0.37
C LEU A 95 -23.23 0.03 0.30
N GLY A 96 -22.32 0.22 1.26
CA GLY A 96 -22.00 1.51 1.85
C GLY A 96 -22.93 1.92 2.98
N ILE A 97 -22.59 3.03 3.63
CA ILE A 97 -23.30 3.55 4.81
C ILE A 97 -24.76 3.91 4.47
N ASN A 98 -24.98 4.45 3.26
CA ASN A 98 -26.31 4.79 2.75
C ASN A 98 -27.03 3.62 2.07
N ILE A 99 -26.46 2.40 2.11
CA ILE A 99 -27.06 1.15 1.61
C ILE A 99 -27.55 1.32 0.17
N HIS A 100 -26.64 1.68 -0.73
CA HIS A 100 -26.95 1.80 -2.14
C HIS A 100 -27.16 0.40 -2.72
N GLY A 101 -28.35 0.16 -3.31
CA GLY A 101 -28.65 -1.10 -3.98
C GLY A 101 -27.68 -1.35 -5.13
N ILE A 102 -27.01 -2.49 -5.08
CA ILE A 102 -26.08 -2.97 -6.11
C ILE A 102 -26.79 -3.92 -7.05
N THR A 103 -27.45 -4.94 -6.51
CA THR A 103 -28.20 -5.93 -7.28
C THR A 103 -29.60 -6.12 -6.69
N LEU A 104 -30.56 -6.41 -7.56
CA LEU A 104 -31.92 -6.79 -7.19
C LEU A 104 -32.33 -7.99 -8.05
N ASN A 105 -32.62 -9.12 -7.40
CA ASN A 105 -33.01 -10.37 -8.06
C ASN A 105 -32.06 -10.79 -9.19
N GLY A 106 -30.74 -10.65 -9.00
CA GLY A 106 -29.74 -10.95 -10.02
C GLY A 106 -29.42 -9.81 -10.98
N VAL A 107 -30.26 -8.77 -11.06
CA VAL A 107 -30.03 -7.63 -11.96
C VAL A 107 -29.15 -6.60 -11.26
N SER A 108 -27.99 -6.30 -11.85
CA SER A 108 -27.03 -5.35 -11.31
C SER A 108 -27.26 -3.93 -11.83
N LYS A 109 -27.21 -2.94 -10.93
CA LYS A 109 -27.19 -1.52 -11.27
C LYS A 109 -25.86 -1.10 -11.91
N TYR A 110 -24.78 -1.81 -11.58
CA TYR A 110 -23.44 -1.57 -12.12
C TYR A 110 -22.87 -2.89 -12.67
N PRO A 111 -23.35 -3.35 -13.84
CA PRO A 111 -23.05 -4.70 -14.35
C PRO A 111 -21.57 -4.96 -14.61
N ASN A 112 -20.78 -3.92 -14.90
CA ASN A 112 -19.33 -4.05 -15.08
C ASN A 112 -18.57 -4.21 -13.76
N LYS A 113 -19.19 -3.87 -12.63
CA LYS A 113 -18.55 -3.91 -11.31
C LYS A 113 -19.09 -5.03 -10.42
N TYR A 114 -20.37 -5.36 -10.53
CA TYR A 114 -21.00 -6.37 -9.71
C TYR A 114 -21.91 -7.26 -10.54
N SER A 115 -21.85 -8.56 -10.27
CA SER A 115 -22.81 -9.54 -10.78
C SER A 115 -23.27 -10.46 -9.66
N GLU A 116 -24.49 -10.96 -9.77
CA GLU A 116 -25.07 -11.85 -8.75
C GLU A 116 -25.52 -13.15 -9.41
N HIS A 117 -25.21 -14.27 -8.76
CA HIS A 117 -25.69 -15.59 -9.13
C HIS A 117 -26.43 -16.24 -7.96
N MET A 118 -27.50 -16.98 -8.24
CA MET A 118 -28.25 -17.72 -7.24
C MET A 118 -28.20 -19.22 -7.54
N ASP A 119 -27.69 -19.99 -6.59
CA ASP A 119 -27.88 -21.44 -6.52
C ASP A 119 -29.19 -21.71 -5.76
N GLU A 120 -30.29 -21.81 -6.49
CA GLU A 120 -31.63 -22.05 -5.92
C GLU A 120 -31.72 -23.37 -5.15
N LYS A 121 -30.92 -24.39 -5.53
CA LYS A 121 -30.94 -25.70 -4.85
C LYS A 121 -30.34 -25.61 -3.46
N LYS A 122 -29.32 -24.78 -3.28
CA LYS A 122 -28.63 -24.58 -2.00
C LYS A 122 -29.14 -23.40 -1.21
N GLY A 123 -30.00 -22.56 -1.79
CA GLY A 123 -30.41 -21.30 -1.17
C GLY A 123 -29.23 -20.34 -1.02
N VAL A 124 -28.30 -20.32 -1.98
CA VAL A 124 -27.07 -19.53 -1.89
C VAL A 124 -27.06 -18.44 -2.96
N SER A 125 -26.90 -17.18 -2.53
CA SER A 125 -26.67 -16.04 -3.41
C SER A 125 -25.22 -15.61 -3.33
N THR A 126 -24.55 -15.58 -4.47
CA THR A 126 -23.16 -15.18 -4.60
C THR A 126 -23.08 -13.86 -5.35
N LEU A 127 -22.56 -12.83 -4.69
CA LEU A 127 -22.18 -11.56 -5.28
C LEU A 127 -20.72 -11.64 -5.72
N ARG A 128 -20.48 -11.50 -7.03
CA ARG A 128 -19.15 -11.33 -7.60
C ARG A 128 -18.85 -9.84 -7.73
N ILE A 129 -17.71 -9.43 -7.19
CA ILE A 129 -17.17 -8.06 -7.31
C ILE A 129 -16.03 -8.12 -8.32
N HIS A 130 -16.22 -7.46 -9.46
CA HIS A 130 -15.24 -7.43 -10.52
C HIS A 130 -14.13 -6.42 -10.23
N ASN A 131 -12.88 -6.76 -10.58
CA ASN A 131 -11.73 -5.87 -10.42
C ASN A 131 -11.70 -5.22 -9.02
N PHE A 132 -11.56 -6.07 -7.99
CA PHE A 132 -11.64 -5.70 -6.59
C PHE A 132 -10.63 -4.61 -6.23
N SER A 133 -11.07 -3.58 -5.49
CA SER A 133 -10.32 -2.35 -5.29
C SER A 133 -10.39 -1.82 -3.86
N LEU A 134 -9.57 -0.82 -3.54
CA LEU A 134 -9.57 -0.16 -2.22
C LEU A 134 -10.90 0.53 -1.86
N HIS A 135 -11.77 0.79 -2.82
CA HIS A 135 -13.11 1.33 -2.56
C HIS A 135 -14.11 0.27 -2.12
N ASP A 136 -13.80 -1.00 -2.35
CA ASP A 136 -14.68 -2.13 -2.04
C ASP A 136 -14.41 -2.69 -0.64
N VAL A 137 -13.33 -2.26 0.02
CA VAL A 137 -12.95 -2.64 1.39
C VAL A 137 -13.43 -1.63 2.41
N ASN A 138 -13.46 -2.05 3.68
CA ASN A 138 -13.79 -1.17 4.80
C ASN A 138 -15.10 -0.42 4.60
N THR A 139 -16.07 -1.16 4.05
CA THR A 139 -17.41 -0.70 3.74
C THR A 139 -18.40 -1.77 4.15
N ILE A 140 -19.66 -1.36 4.28
CA ILE A 140 -20.75 -2.23 4.73
C ILE A 140 -21.34 -2.93 3.51
N TYR A 141 -21.44 -4.26 3.58
CA TYR A 141 -22.24 -5.05 2.66
C TYR A 141 -23.47 -5.58 3.37
N GLU A 142 -24.59 -5.54 2.65
CA GLU A 142 -25.87 -6.05 3.09
C GLU A 142 -26.37 -7.08 2.08
N CYS A 143 -26.65 -8.29 2.56
CA CYS A 143 -27.48 -9.25 1.85
C CYS A 143 -28.88 -9.22 2.45
N ALA A 144 -29.91 -9.13 1.60
CA ALA A 144 -31.30 -9.17 2.01
C ALA A 144 -32.09 -10.17 1.18
N TYR A 145 -33.02 -10.88 1.85
CA TYR A 145 -33.99 -11.78 1.23
C TYR A 145 -35.35 -11.60 1.91
N GLY A 146 -36.30 -10.96 1.22
CA GLY A 146 -37.57 -10.50 1.80
C GLY A 146 -37.32 -9.50 2.92
N PHE A 147 -37.79 -9.81 4.12
CA PHE A 147 -37.58 -8.99 5.33
C PHE A 147 -36.35 -9.42 6.15
N SER A 148 -35.70 -10.53 5.78
CA SER A 148 -34.47 -10.97 6.44
C SER A 148 -33.28 -10.21 5.87
N ILE A 149 -32.42 -9.67 6.74
CA ILE A 149 -31.27 -8.85 6.37
C ILE A 149 -30.06 -9.30 7.20
N ASP A 150 -28.91 -9.46 6.54
CA ASP A 150 -27.61 -9.60 7.19
C ASP A 150 -26.66 -8.52 6.68
N ARG A 151 -26.12 -7.76 7.62
CA ARG A 151 -25.28 -6.59 7.35
C ARG A 151 -23.97 -6.75 8.12
N LYS A 152 -22.85 -6.73 7.41
CA LYS A 152 -21.52 -6.79 8.04
C LYS A 152 -20.57 -5.82 7.37
N PHE A 153 -19.52 -5.49 8.10
CA PHE A 153 -18.43 -4.66 7.59
C PHE A 153 -17.38 -5.58 6.95
N LEU A 154 -17.06 -5.36 5.68
CA LEU A 154 -16.01 -6.11 4.99
C LEU A 154 -14.64 -5.55 5.42
N ASN A 155 -14.14 -6.06 6.55
CA ASN A 155 -12.80 -5.77 7.05
C ASN A 155 -11.82 -6.83 6.53
N LEU A 156 -10.88 -6.41 5.69
CA LEU A 156 -9.74 -7.21 5.28
C LEU A 156 -8.61 -6.99 6.28
N SER A 157 -8.56 -7.81 7.33
CA SER A 157 -7.36 -7.85 8.19
C SER A 157 -6.14 -8.36 7.40
N LYS A 158 -4.92 -8.11 7.90
CA LYS A 158 -3.61 -8.41 7.27
C LYS A 158 -3.41 -9.85 6.72
N ILE A 159 -4.29 -10.79 7.00
CA ILE A 159 -4.18 -12.20 6.53
C ILE A 159 -5.15 -12.49 5.36
N LYS A 160 -6.06 -11.56 5.04
CA LYS A 160 -7.18 -11.80 4.12
C LYS A 160 -7.03 -11.15 2.75
N PHE A 161 -5.90 -10.50 2.44
CA PHE A 161 -5.74 -9.83 1.16
C PHE A 161 -4.33 -9.91 0.61
N GLU A 162 -4.22 -9.75 -0.71
CA GLU A 162 -2.97 -9.58 -1.43
C GLU A 162 -3.10 -8.38 -2.38
N ASN A 163 -2.02 -7.63 -2.55
CA ASN A 163 -1.88 -6.63 -3.59
C ASN A 163 -0.61 -6.91 -4.38
N HIS A 164 -0.78 -7.20 -5.65
CA HIS A 164 0.30 -7.52 -6.56
C HIS A 164 0.73 -6.27 -7.34
N PRO A 165 1.99 -6.16 -7.75
CA PRO A 165 2.44 -5.05 -8.59
C PRO A 165 1.67 -5.07 -9.93
N GLN A 166 1.06 -3.94 -10.29
CA GLN A 166 0.27 -3.80 -11.53
C GLN A 166 1.13 -3.74 -12.80
N SER A 167 2.40 -3.35 -12.65
CA SER A 167 3.33 -3.22 -13.78
C SER A 167 4.49 -4.20 -13.64
N LEU A 168 5.06 -4.59 -14.78
CA LEU A 168 6.31 -5.34 -14.81
C LEU A 168 7.36 -4.57 -14.03
N LEU A 169 8.08 -5.30 -13.18
CA LEU A 169 9.10 -4.73 -12.33
C LEU A 169 10.14 -4.01 -13.16
N LYS A 170 10.36 -2.73 -12.84
CA LYS A 170 11.41 -1.95 -13.48
C LYS A 170 12.70 -2.19 -12.72
N ALA A 171 13.70 -2.69 -13.43
CA ALA A 171 15.07 -2.71 -12.96
C ALA A 171 15.82 -1.56 -13.65
N SER A 172 16.36 -0.62 -12.87
CA SER A 172 17.35 0.34 -13.38
C SER A 172 18.75 -0.08 -12.94
N VAL A 173 19.74 0.26 -13.76
CA VAL A 173 21.15 0.00 -13.46
C VAL A 173 21.89 1.31 -13.52
N GLU A 174 22.57 1.63 -12.43
CA GLU A 174 23.43 2.79 -12.32
C GLU A 174 24.86 2.31 -12.11
N THR A 175 25.78 2.78 -12.95
CA THR A 175 27.21 2.55 -12.79
C THR A 175 27.84 3.81 -12.21
N ASP A 176 28.47 3.65 -11.06
CA ASP A 176 29.29 4.67 -10.39
C ASP A 176 30.67 4.79 -11.08
N LYS A 177 31.29 5.98 -10.95
CA LYS A 177 32.68 6.28 -11.29
C LYS A 177 33.67 5.28 -10.68
N GLU A 178 33.36 4.67 -9.54
CA GLU A 178 34.20 3.64 -8.89
C GLU A 178 34.07 2.23 -9.49
N CYS A 179 33.48 2.07 -10.68
CA CYS A 179 33.14 0.75 -11.27
C CYS A 179 32.16 -0.07 -10.41
N THR A 180 31.42 0.59 -9.53
CA THR A 180 30.36 -0.05 -8.74
C THR A 180 29.08 -0.09 -9.56
N CYS A 181 28.57 -1.28 -9.82
CA CYS A 181 27.24 -1.47 -10.42
C CYS A 181 26.17 -1.53 -9.33
N ARG A 182 25.18 -0.63 -9.42
CA ARG A 182 23.98 -0.60 -8.58
C ARG A 182 22.76 -0.96 -9.43
N GLY A 183 22.16 -2.11 -9.16
CA GLY A 183 20.81 -2.41 -9.64
C GLY A 183 19.80 -1.85 -8.64
N ASN A 184 18.73 -1.23 -9.13
CA ASN A 184 17.57 -0.83 -8.34
C ASN A 184 16.35 -1.53 -8.91
N VAL A 185 15.69 -2.36 -8.10
CA VAL A 185 14.35 -2.89 -8.41
C VAL A 185 13.38 -2.19 -7.47
N THR A 186 12.28 -1.68 -8.01
CA THR A 186 11.22 -1.01 -7.26
C THR A 186 9.90 -1.78 -7.36
N LEU A 187 9.37 -2.19 -6.20
CA LEU A 187 8.02 -2.73 -6.02
C LEU A 187 7.13 -1.68 -5.35
N GLU A 188 5.99 -1.35 -5.96
CA GLU A 188 5.07 -0.34 -5.42
C GLU A 188 3.74 -0.93 -4.98
N ASN A 189 3.24 -0.43 -3.84
CA ASN A 189 1.94 -0.76 -3.27
C ASN A 189 1.71 -2.28 -3.07
N VAL A 190 2.72 -3.06 -2.69
CA VAL A 190 2.58 -4.52 -2.58
C VAL A 190 2.18 -4.98 -1.19
N PHE A 191 1.44 -6.09 -1.13
CA PHE A 191 1.12 -6.81 0.11
C PHE A 191 0.85 -8.29 -0.17
N PRO A 192 1.27 -9.25 0.67
CA PRO A 192 2.10 -9.07 1.86
C PRO A 192 3.50 -8.54 1.50
N GLN A 193 4.32 -8.30 2.52
CA GLN A 193 5.73 -8.00 2.32
C GLN A 193 6.38 -9.11 1.48
N PRO A 194 7.02 -8.78 0.35
CA PRO A 194 7.58 -9.78 -0.54
C PRO A 194 8.90 -10.36 -0.03
N ASP A 195 9.10 -11.64 -0.33
CA ASP A 195 10.39 -12.32 -0.16
C ASP A 195 11.16 -12.27 -1.48
N CYS A 196 12.24 -11.48 -1.52
CA CYS A 196 13.01 -11.26 -2.74
C CYS A 196 14.40 -11.90 -2.66
N LYS A 197 14.77 -12.64 -3.70
CA LYS A 197 16.10 -13.22 -3.92
C LYS A 197 16.70 -12.67 -5.20
N SER A 198 18.03 -12.52 -5.23
CA SER A 198 18.74 -12.09 -6.43
C SER A 198 19.90 -12.99 -6.78
N THR A 199 20.11 -13.15 -8.08
CA THR A 199 21.27 -13.84 -8.64
C THR A 199 21.91 -12.99 -9.72
N PHE A 200 23.25 -12.98 -9.77
CA PHE A 200 24.03 -12.40 -10.87
C PHE A 200 24.98 -13.47 -11.38
N ASN A 201 24.93 -13.75 -12.68
CA ASN A 201 25.75 -14.80 -13.29
C ASN A 201 25.67 -16.14 -12.51
N LYS A 202 24.46 -16.52 -12.08
CA LYS A 202 24.15 -17.73 -11.29
C LYS A 202 24.74 -17.76 -9.86
N LYS A 203 25.26 -16.64 -9.36
CA LYS A 203 25.70 -16.51 -7.97
C LYS A 203 24.64 -15.74 -7.18
N ASP A 204 24.29 -16.27 -6.00
CA ASP A 204 23.38 -15.60 -5.08
C ASP A 204 24.01 -14.31 -4.56
N ILE A 205 23.19 -13.27 -4.46
CA ILE A 205 23.57 -11.96 -3.94
C ILE A 205 22.61 -11.56 -2.84
N THR A 206 23.18 -11.04 -1.76
CA THR A 206 22.43 -10.38 -0.69
C THR A 206 21.91 -9.03 -1.17
N LEU A 207 20.59 -8.84 -1.10
CA LEU A 207 19.95 -7.57 -1.36
C LEU A 207 19.80 -6.79 -0.06
N SER A 208 20.17 -5.51 -0.08
CA SER A 208 19.70 -4.58 0.95
C SER A 208 18.31 -4.08 0.56
N SER A 209 17.33 -4.22 1.45
CA SER A 209 15.99 -3.68 1.23
C SER A 209 15.77 -2.42 2.06
N LEU A 210 15.47 -1.29 1.41
CA LEU A 210 14.83 -0.16 2.09
C LEU A 210 13.32 -0.33 1.95
N GLN A 211 12.59 -0.26 3.06
CA GLN A 211 11.15 -0.50 3.09
C GLN A 211 10.43 0.68 3.73
N ASN A 212 9.48 1.24 3.00
CA ASN A 212 8.58 2.26 3.52
C ASN A 212 7.17 1.67 3.59
N GLU A 213 6.59 1.60 4.79
CA GLU A 213 5.19 1.22 4.96
C GLU A 213 4.29 2.45 4.77
N THR A 214 3.17 2.24 4.09
CA THR A 214 2.12 3.26 3.95
C THR A 214 0.77 2.67 4.31
N GLU A 215 -0.02 3.42 5.07
CA GLU A 215 -1.40 3.05 5.36
C GLU A 215 -2.33 3.77 4.37
N LYS A 216 -3.17 3.00 3.68
CA LYS A 216 -4.23 3.53 2.80
C LYS A 216 -5.53 2.83 3.12
N HIS A 217 -6.58 3.60 3.43
CA HIS A 217 -7.89 3.09 3.80
C HIS A 217 -7.84 2.04 4.92
N GLY A 218 -6.96 2.17 5.93
CA GLY A 218 -6.84 1.20 7.02
C GLY A 218 -6.09 -0.10 6.66
N LEU A 219 -5.53 -0.19 5.45
CA LEU A 219 -4.69 -1.29 4.99
C LEU A 219 -3.24 -0.84 4.86
N PHE A 220 -2.31 -1.69 5.29
CA PHE A 220 -0.87 -1.41 5.21
C PHE A 220 -0.29 -2.00 3.92
N PHE A 221 0.48 -1.19 3.20
CA PHE A 221 1.18 -1.57 1.98
C PHE A 221 2.67 -1.27 2.11
N THR A 222 3.50 -2.12 1.53
CA THR A 222 4.89 -1.75 1.26
C THR A 222 4.90 -0.83 0.03
N SER A 223 5.17 0.45 0.27
CA SER A 223 5.09 1.49 -0.75
C SER A 223 6.23 1.44 -1.74
N GLU A 224 7.42 1.08 -1.27
CA GLU A 224 8.61 0.98 -2.08
C GLU A 224 9.56 -0.03 -1.45
N ILE A 225 10.08 -0.95 -2.27
CA ILE A 225 11.22 -1.79 -1.93
C ILE A 225 12.29 -1.46 -2.92
N LYS A 226 13.40 -0.89 -2.44
CA LYS A 226 14.62 -0.73 -3.25
C LYS A 226 15.58 -1.84 -2.89
N LEU A 227 15.90 -2.66 -3.88
CA LEU A 227 16.89 -3.72 -3.77
C LEU A 227 18.19 -3.20 -4.35
N PHE A 228 19.22 -3.05 -3.52
CA PHE A 228 20.53 -2.58 -3.96
C PHE A 228 21.50 -3.74 -4.09
N TYR A 229 22.25 -3.74 -5.19
CA TYR A 229 23.44 -4.56 -5.38
C TYR A 229 24.67 -3.69 -5.51
N THR A 230 25.83 -4.17 -5.07
CA THR A 230 27.14 -3.52 -5.28
C THR A 230 28.12 -4.60 -5.70
N HIS A 231 28.49 -4.62 -6.99
CA HIS A 231 29.63 -5.41 -7.46
C HIS A 231 30.87 -4.52 -7.52
N ARG A 232 31.97 -4.98 -6.92
CA ARG A 232 33.31 -4.45 -7.16
C ARG A 232 34.10 -5.49 -7.94
N GLY A 233 34.25 -5.30 -9.24
CA GLY A 233 34.92 -6.24 -10.13
C GLY A 233 35.08 -5.64 -11.51
N GLY A 234 36.00 -6.20 -12.31
CA GLY A 234 36.33 -5.71 -13.65
C GLY A 234 35.17 -5.79 -14.65
N VAL A 235 35.49 -5.66 -15.94
CA VAL A 235 34.52 -5.68 -17.06
C VAL A 235 33.84 -7.04 -17.19
N GLU A 236 32.92 -7.36 -16.28
CA GLU A 236 32.03 -8.51 -16.37
C GLU A 236 30.68 -8.04 -16.88
N THR A 237 30.27 -8.62 -18.00
CA THR A 237 28.88 -8.55 -18.45
C THR A 237 28.12 -9.66 -17.75
N GLY A 238 26.95 -9.33 -17.22
CA GLY A 238 26.16 -10.31 -16.51
C GLY A 238 24.69 -9.98 -16.44
N GLN A 239 23.89 -11.02 -16.18
CA GLN A 239 22.45 -10.92 -16.06
C GLN A 239 22.08 -10.87 -14.58
N LEU A 240 21.43 -9.79 -14.16
CA LEU A 240 20.78 -9.71 -12.86
C LEU A 240 19.38 -10.30 -12.98
N ILE A 241 19.11 -11.33 -12.18
CA ILE A 241 17.79 -11.93 -12.04
C ILE A 241 17.32 -11.67 -10.62
N VAL A 242 16.18 -11.01 -10.47
CA VAL A 242 15.52 -10.80 -9.19
C VAL A 242 14.20 -11.56 -9.20
N VAL A 243 14.00 -12.40 -8.19
CA VAL A 243 12.78 -13.17 -7.99
C VAL A 243 12.15 -12.69 -6.70
N CYS A 244 10.93 -12.19 -6.77
CA CYS A 244 10.16 -11.74 -5.61
C CYS A 244 8.87 -12.53 -5.51
N ASP A 245 8.67 -13.20 -4.38
CA ASP A 245 7.43 -13.90 -4.05
C ASP A 245 6.54 -12.96 -3.21
N VAL A 246 5.37 -12.57 -3.73
CA VAL A 246 4.37 -11.70 -3.08
C VAL A 246 3.10 -12.52 -2.85
N GLY A 247 2.93 -13.05 -1.64
CA GLY A 247 1.80 -13.91 -1.31
C GLY A 247 1.74 -15.14 -2.24
N SER A 248 0.66 -15.26 -3.00
CA SER A 248 0.44 -16.37 -3.94
C SER A 248 1.15 -16.25 -5.29
N LYS A 249 1.75 -15.09 -5.62
CA LYS A 249 2.38 -14.86 -6.94
C LYS A 249 3.87 -14.65 -6.88
N ARG A 250 4.55 -15.16 -7.91
CA ARG A 250 5.98 -14.97 -8.16
C ARG A 250 6.21 -13.97 -9.28
N PHE A 251 7.06 -12.99 -9.03
CA PHE A 251 7.48 -11.98 -10.00
C PHE A 251 8.96 -12.16 -10.30
N VAL A 252 9.29 -12.23 -11.60
CA VAL A 252 10.67 -12.39 -12.05
C VAL A 252 11.06 -11.18 -12.88
N VAL A 253 12.15 -10.53 -12.48
CA VAL A 253 12.78 -9.43 -13.19
C VAL A 253 14.07 -9.95 -13.77
N VAL A 254 14.21 -9.81 -15.07
CA VAL A 254 15.44 -10.13 -15.78
C VAL A 254 15.94 -8.85 -16.39
N ASN A 255 17.08 -8.35 -15.92
CA ASN A 255 17.73 -7.20 -16.54
C ASN A 255 18.72 -7.68 -17.59
N GLU A 256 18.55 -7.22 -18.83
CA GLU A 256 19.37 -7.62 -19.97
C GLU A 256 20.73 -6.93 -19.89
N THR A 257 21.74 -7.71 -19.46
CA THR A 257 23.18 -7.39 -19.52
C THR A 257 23.58 -6.06 -18.85
N MET A 258 23.98 -6.15 -17.58
CA MET A 258 24.72 -5.08 -16.93
C MET A 258 26.12 -4.99 -17.53
N ASN A 259 26.50 -3.81 -18.03
CA ASN A 259 27.86 -3.55 -18.49
C ASN A 259 28.56 -2.66 -17.45
N CYS A 260 29.33 -3.27 -16.55
CA CYS A 260 30.05 -2.59 -15.47
C CYS A 260 31.37 -1.98 -15.94
N ALA A 261 31.41 -1.46 -17.17
CA ALA A 261 32.59 -0.78 -17.68
C ALA A 261 32.66 0.63 -17.08
N PRO A 262 33.83 1.10 -16.60
CA PRO A 262 33.98 2.48 -16.19
C PRO A 262 33.56 3.41 -17.33
N LYS A 263 32.65 4.35 -17.04
CA LYS A 263 32.13 5.37 -17.98
C LYS A 263 33.20 6.33 -18.54
N GLY A 264 34.49 6.01 -18.40
CA GLY A 264 35.62 6.89 -18.64
C GLY A 264 36.78 6.26 -19.40
N THR A 265 36.57 5.21 -20.19
CA THR A 265 37.53 4.88 -21.26
C THR A 265 36.84 4.69 -22.61
N THR A 266 35.85 5.54 -22.94
CA THR A 266 35.98 6.17 -24.25
C THR A 266 37.33 6.85 -24.18
N LYS A 267 38.34 6.23 -24.80
CA LYS A 267 39.52 6.95 -25.29
C LYS A 267 38.93 8.23 -25.86
N SER A 268 39.08 9.34 -25.13
CA SER A 268 39.21 10.59 -25.84
C SER A 268 40.24 10.27 -26.91
N ASN A 269 39.93 10.60 -28.16
CA ASN A 269 40.96 10.83 -29.14
C ASN A 269 41.83 11.98 -28.60
N ILE A 270 42.57 11.75 -27.50
CA ILE A 270 43.88 12.32 -27.31
C ILE A 270 44.65 11.66 -28.42
N ASP A 271 44.61 12.34 -29.56
CA ASP A 271 45.47 12.21 -30.71
C ASP A 271 46.65 11.30 -30.39
N ILE A 272 46.54 10.02 -30.76
CA ILE A 272 47.70 9.14 -30.83
C ILE A 272 48.74 9.79 -31.76
N LYS A 273 48.32 10.70 -32.66
CA LYS A 273 49.19 11.61 -33.41
C LYS A 273 49.95 12.65 -32.56
N ARG A 274 49.40 13.19 -31.47
CA ARG A 274 50.07 14.14 -30.57
C ARG A 274 51.03 13.42 -29.63
N ILE A 275 50.66 12.25 -29.10
CA ILE A 275 51.56 11.47 -28.24
C ILE A 275 52.68 10.83 -29.07
N ALA A 276 52.39 10.31 -30.27
CA ALA A 276 53.43 9.86 -31.20
C ALA A 276 54.31 11.04 -31.67
N GLY A 277 53.73 12.24 -31.85
CA GLY A 277 54.49 13.46 -32.13
C GLY A 277 55.42 13.88 -30.99
N ILE A 278 54.96 13.83 -29.73
CA ILE A 278 55.78 14.17 -28.55
C ILE A 278 56.87 13.13 -28.32
N ILE A 279 56.57 11.83 -28.47
CA ILE A 279 57.58 10.76 -28.35
C ILE A 279 58.59 10.84 -29.50
N SER A 280 58.15 11.13 -30.73
CA SER A 280 59.04 11.34 -31.88
C SER A 280 59.93 12.57 -31.69
N VAL A 281 59.44 13.66 -31.12
CA VAL A 281 60.25 14.85 -30.82
C VAL A 281 61.26 14.57 -29.69
N CYS A 282 60.89 13.81 -28.66
CA CYS A 282 61.83 13.43 -27.60
C CYS A 282 62.94 12.49 -28.10
N VAL A 283 62.64 11.53 -28.97
CA VAL A 283 63.65 10.61 -29.52
C VAL A 283 64.57 11.35 -30.51
N VAL A 284 64.01 12.20 -31.39
CA VAL A 284 64.81 12.98 -32.36
C VAL A 284 65.65 14.07 -31.69
N MET A 285 65.23 14.63 -30.55
CA MET A 285 66.03 15.60 -29.78
C MET A 285 67.09 14.94 -28.90
N SER A 286 66.94 13.66 -28.52
CA SER A 286 67.89 12.98 -27.64
C SER A 286 69.21 12.59 -28.31
N ILE A 287 69.18 12.28 -29.62
CA ILE A 287 70.37 11.84 -30.37
C ILE A 287 71.36 13.00 -30.62
N PRO A 288 70.94 14.20 -31.08
CA PRO A 288 71.84 15.35 -31.21
C PRO A 288 72.35 15.87 -29.87
N PHE A 289 71.53 15.77 -28.81
CA PHE A 289 71.92 16.21 -27.46
C PHE A 289 72.99 15.30 -26.86
N LEU A 290 72.93 13.98 -27.11
CA LEU A 290 73.97 13.03 -26.73
C LEU A 290 75.27 13.26 -27.53
N CYS A 291 75.18 13.55 -28.83
CA CYS A 291 76.35 13.93 -29.63
C CYS A 291 76.98 15.26 -29.19
N PHE A 292 76.17 16.27 -28.87
CA PHE A 292 76.64 17.56 -28.34
C PHE A 292 77.32 17.38 -26.96
N MET A 293 76.79 16.48 -26.13
CA MET A 293 77.42 16.08 -24.87
C MET A 293 78.74 15.32 -25.07
N CYS A 294 79.03 14.73 -26.23
CA CYS A 294 80.34 14.12 -26.48
C CYS A 294 81.42 15.15 -26.84
N VAL A 295 81.05 16.27 -27.48
CA VAL A 295 81.99 17.30 -27.96
C VAL A 295 82.35 18.35 -26.89
N LEU A 296 81.53 18.50 -25.86
CA LEU A 296 81.78 19.48 -24.80
C LEU A 296 83.03 19.12 -23.96
N SER A 297 83.89 20.13 -23.73
CA SER A 297 85.04 20.00 -22.83
C SER A 297 84.59 19.63 -21.41
N LYS A 298 85.46 18.99 -20.62
CA LYS A 298 85.12 18.55 -19.24
C LYS A 298 84.61 19.68 -18.35
N ASN A 299 85.02 20.93 -18.58
CA ASN A 299 84.57 22.09 -17.81
C ASN A 299 83.14 22.54 -18.18
N ASP A 300 82.76 22.44 -19.45
CA ASP A 300 81.44 22.86 -19.91
C ASP A 300 80.36 21.85 -19.53
N LYS A 301 80.72 20.56 -19.47
CA LYS A 301 79.87 19.51 -18.90
C LYS A 301 79.47 19.80 -17.46
N LYS A 302 80.41 20.21 -16.60
CA LYS A 302 80.11 20.54 -15.20
C LYS A 302 79.14 21.73 -15.08
N LYS A 303 79.33 22.78 -15.88
CA LYS A 303 78.44 23.95 -15.89
C LYS A 303 77.04 23.60 -16.37
N LEU A 304 76.93 22.78 -17.41
CA LEU A 304 75.64 22.35 -17.96
C LEU A 304 74.88 21.43 -16.99
N THR A 305 75.55 20.48 -16.33
CA THR A 305 74.92 19.62 -15.34
C THR A 305 74.43 20.42 -14.13
N ALA A 306 75.20 21.40 -13.66
CA ALA A 306 74.78 22.29 -12.58
C ALA A 306 73.56 23.15 -12.98
N PHE A 307 73.51 23.62 -14.23
CA PHE A 307 72.36 24.36 -14.76
C PHE A 307 71.10 23.48 -14.84
N LEU A 308 71.21 22.27 -15.41
CA LEU A 308 70.10 21.32 -15.53
C LEU A 308 69.56 20.89 -14.17
N GLN A 309 70.43 20.62 -13.19
CA GLN A 309 70.00 20.33 -11.82
C GLN A 309 69.25 21.51 -11.18
N LYS A 310 69.72 22.75 -11.40
CA LYS A 310 69.06 23.97 -10.90
C LYS A 310 67.70 24.19 -11.58
N PHE A 311 67.60 23.94 -12.88
CA PHE A 311 66.36 24.03 -13.65
C PHE A 311 65.33 22.99 -13.20
N TYR A 312 65.76 21.73 -13.04
CA TYR A 312 64.90 20.65 -12.58
C TYR A 312 64.37 20.89 -11.16
N LYS A 313 65.24 21.36 -10.25
CA LYS A 313 64.86 21.69 -8.87
C LYS A 313 63.90 22.88 -8.80
N LYS A 314 64.00 23.86 -9.72
CA LYS A 314 63.09 25.00 -9.81
C LYS A 314 61.70 24.58 -10.29
N ASN A 315 61.61 23.73 -11.31
CA ASN A 315 60.32 23.29 -11.85
C ASN A 315 59.61 22.27 -10.95
N ARG A 316 60.35 21.41 -10.24
CA ARG A 316 59.77 20.49 -9.26
C ARG A 316 59.05 21.22 -8.13
N LYS A 317 59.64 22.31 -7.60
CA LYS A 317 58.98 23.15 -6.58
C LYS A 317 57.71 23.84 -7.09
N GLY A 318 57.66 24.21 -8.37
CA GLY A 318 56.44 24.75 -8.99
C GLY A 318 55.30 23.72 -9.01
N SER A 319 55.63 22.47 -9.37
CA SER A 319 54.67 21.36 -9.41
C SER A 319 54.14 20.99 -8.02
N GLU A 320 54.99 20.95 -7.00
CA GLU A 320 54.59 20.62 -5.62
C GLU A 320 53.66 21.70 -5.03
N ASN A 321 53.90 22.98 -5.34
CA ASN A 321 53.01 24.08 -4.92
C ASN A 321 51.63 24.04 -5.61
N SER A 322 51.56 23.60 -6.87
CA SER A 322 50.28 23.43 -7.58
C SER A 322 49.46 22.28 -7.01
N LEU A 323 50.12 21.18 -6.61
CA LEU A 323 49.46 20.03 -6.01
C LEU A 323 48.89 20.35 -4.61
N GLN A 324 49.65 21.08 -3.78
CA GLN A 324 49.17 21.52 -2.46
C GLN A 324 48.00 22.50 -2.56
N LYS A 325 47.97 23.38 -3.58
CA LYS A 325 46.83 24.27 -3.83
C LYS A 325 45.56 23.54 -4.26
N LEU A 326 45.68 22.41 -4.96
CA LEU A 326 44.55 21.57 -5.33
C LEU A 326 43.98 20.83 -4.11
N GLN A 327 44.85 20.20 -3.31
CA GLN A 327 44.44 19.49 -2.09
C GLN A 327 43.71 20.40 -1.10
N LYS A 328 44.20 21.63 -0.91
CA LYS A 328 43.55 22.59 0.00
C LYS A 328 42.16 23.03 -0.48
N ARG A 329 41.92 23.07 -1.80
CA ARG A 329 40.62 23.40 -2.38
C ARG A 329 39.59 22.29 -2.16
N ASP A 330 40.03 21.04 -2.25
CA ASP A 330 39.17 19.88 -2.04
C ASP A 330 38.74 19.75 -0.56
N GLU A 331 39.61 20.13 0.38
CA GLU A 331 39.27 20.22 1.82
C GLU A 331 38.24 21.31 2.14
N GLU A 332 38.36 22.50 1.51
CA GLU A 332 37.40 23.61 1.69
C GLU A 332 35.99 23.23 1.17
N ILE A 333 35.91 22.50 0.05
CA ILE A 333 34.64 22.01 -0.52
C ILE A 333 33.98 20.97 0.41
N ALA A 334 34.77 20.08 1.02
CA ALA A 334 34.24 19.08 1.95
C ALA A 334 33.65 19.72 3.23
N LEU A 335 34.22 20.83 3.70
CA LEU A 335 33.72 21.56 4.86
C LEU A 335 32.43 22.34 4.57
N GLN A 336 32.28 22.91 3.37
CA GLN A 336 31.03 23.60 2.98
C GLN A 336 29.84 22.63 2.91
N ASN A 337 30.04 21.45 2.35
CA ASN A 337 28.97 20.45 2.20
C ASN A 337 28.46 19.89 3.54
N ASN A 338 29.25 19.95 4.61
CA ASN A 338 28.81 19.50 5.94
C ASN A 338 27.97 20.56 6.70
N ASN A 339 28.02 21.84 6.29
CA ASN A 339 27.28 22.91 6.95
C ASN A 339 25.91 23.19 6.32
N GLU A 340 25.64 22.72 5.10
CA GLU A 340 24.33 22.87 4.44
C GLU A 340 23.32 21.75 4.80
N GLY A 341 23.71 20.79 5.65
CA GLY A 341 22.86 19.68 6.10
C GLY A 341 22.17 19.87 7.46
N VAL A 342 22.27 21.05 8.08
CA VAL A 342 21.65 21.37 9.38
C VAL A 342 20.82 22.66 9.26
N THR A 343 19.66 22.54 8.65
CA THR A 343 18.53 23.48 8.81
C THR A 343 17.21 22.75 8.64
#